data_AF-A0A1Y2FDR1-F1
#
_entry.id   AF-A0A1Y2FDR1-F1
#
_cell.length_a   1.000
_cell.length_b   1.000
_cell.length_c   1.000
_cell.angle_alpha   90.00
_cell.angle_beta   90.00
_cell.angle_gamma   90.00
#
_symmetry.space_group_name_H-M   'P 1'
#
loop_
_entity.id
_entity.type
_entity.pdbx_description
1 polymer ?
#
loop_
_entity_poly.entity_id
_entity_poly.type
_entity_poly.pdbx_seq_one_letter_code
_entity_poly.pdbx_strand_id
1 'polypeptide(L)'
;MSALRIARSAGLQASRAAPRAIAPYACSRTTIFLLTTSVAVRYNSTRVEPSKKAASIIDALPGNSILSKTGILTAGAALSAIAISKEIYVVNEETTVLAAFIGILAVIVKAGGGPYNEWAEGHIGRMRDLLNSARADHTAAVQQRIDSVSEMKDVVGITKSLFAISKETAELEAKAFELQQRVAFATEAKTVLDSWVRYEAGVRQREQKELAESVIAKIQKEITNPKVQQQILQQSIADVERLIAKA
;
A
#
# COMPACT_ATOMS: atom_id res chain seq x y z
N MET A 1 7.86 20.31 -11.87
CA MET A 1 8.38 21.62 -11.44
C MET A 1 7.73 21.94 -10.11
N SER A 2 8.22 21.41 -8.99
CA SER A 2 9.46 21.81 -8.27
C SER A 2 9.25 23.10 -7.48
N ALA A 3 9.24 22.97 -6.15
CA ALA A 3 9.71 23.92 -5.11
C ALA A 3 8.88 23.66 -3.83
N LEU A 4 9.24 22.69 -2.97
CA LEU A 4 10.35 22.76 -2.01
C LEU A 4 10.45 24.11 -1.31
N ARG A 5 9.86 24.25 -0.12
CA ARG A 5 10.25 25.26 0.88
C ARG A 5 10.58 24.56 2.19
N ILE A 6 11.87 24.28 2.34
CA ILE A 6 12.54 23.95 3.59
C ILE A 6 12.73 25.29 4.33
N ALA A 7 12.17 25.43 5.52
CA ALA A 7 12.50 26.50 6.45
C ALA A 7 13.19 25.90 7.68
N ARG A 8 14.39 26.44 7.94
CA ARG A 8 15.38 26.08 8.96
C ARG A 8 15.18 26.95 10.21
N SER A 9 15.76 26.48 11.32
CA SER A 9 16.18 27.27 12.50
C SER A 9 15.06 27.74 13.43
N ALA A 10 15.23 27.94 14.74
CA ALA A 10 16.22 27.61 15.77
C ALA A 10 15.59 28.18 17.06
N GLY A 11 15.83 27.61 18.24
CA GLY A 11 15.36 28.26 19.47
C GLY A 11 15.31 27.37 20.69
N LEU A 12 16.48 27.05 21.24
CA LEU A 12 16.63 26.84 22.67
C LEU A 12 16.07 28.07 23.41
N GLN A 13 15.23 27.87 24.41
CA GLN A 13 15.38 28.58 25.68
C GLN A 13 14.58 27.93 26.80
N ALA A 14 15.26 27.83 27.93
CA ALA A 14 14.86 27.20 29.16
C ALA A 14 14.15 28.18 30.11
N SER A 15 13.69 27.60 31.23
CA SER A 15 13.36 28.25 32.51
C SER A 15 11.92 28.73 32.68
N ARG A 16 11.17 28.03 33.55
CA ARG A 16 10.94 28.51 34.92
C ARG A 16 10.27 27.46 35.80
N ALA A 17 10.58 27.56 37.09
CA ALA A 17 10.38 26.61 38.15
C ALA A 17 9.04 26.79 38.91
N ALA A 18 8.49 25.65 39.37
CA ALA A 18 7.87 25.35 40.69
C ALA A 18 6.63 26.17 41.19
N PRO A 19 5.85 25.71 42.19
CA PRO A 19 6.00 24.49 43.02
C PRO A 19 4.74 23.60 43.20
N ARG A 20 5.04 22.41 43.74
CA ARG A 20 4.20 21.42 44.45
C ARG A 20 3.14 22.04 45.37
N ALA A 21 1.90 21.56 45.25
CA ALA A 21 0.90 21.64 46.31
C ALA A 21 0.82 20.28 47.03
N ILE A 22 1.09 20.30 48.32
CA ILE A 22 1.02 19.19 49.27
C ILE A 22 -0.40 19.25 49.87
N ALA A 23 -1.22 18.23 49.64
CA ALA A 23 -2.49 18.07 50.34
C ALA A 23 -2.24 17.36 51.69
N PRO A 24 -2.90 17.80 52.77
CA PRO A 24 -2.49 17.49 54.14
C PRO A 24 -2.93 16.09 54.62
N TYR A 25 -2.07 15.51 55.44
CA TYR A 25 -2.37 14.39 56.32
C TYR A 25 -3.44 14.81 57.34
N ALA A 26 -4.64 14.26 57.23
CA ALA A 26 -5.64 14.29 58.30
C ALA A 26 -5.44 13.06 59.20
N CYS A 27 -4.78 13.27 60.33
CA CYS A 27 -4.89 12.39 61.48
C CYS A 27 -6.21 12.72 62.18
N SER A 28 -7.15 11.78 62.24
CA SER A 28 -8.19 11.82 63.26
C SER A 28 -8.33 10.46 63.92
N ARG A 29 -8.03 10.50 65.21
CA ARG A 29 -7.99 9.47 66.22
C ARG A 29 -9.42 9.20 66.70
N THR A 30 -9.93 7.98 66.58
CA THR A 30 -10.80 7.40 67.62
C THR A 30 -10.85 5.87 67.50
N THR A 31 -10.34 5.21 68.55
CA THR A 31 -10.58 3.82 68.89
C THR A 31 -12.05 3.62 69.21
N ILE A 32 -12.74 2.75 68.45
CA ILE A 32 -13.96 2.09 68.90
C ILE A 32 -13.75 0.59 68.65
N PHE A 33 -13.53 -0.14 69.74
CA PHE A 33 -13.59 -1.59 69.77
C PHE A 33 -15.07 -1.96 69.68
N LEU A 34 -15.54 -2.22 68.45
CA LEU A 34 -16.89 -2.75 68.24
C LEU A 34 -16.82 -4.26 68.53
N LEU A 35 -17.35 -4.69 69.67
CA LEU A 35 -17.79 -6.08 69.85
C LEU A 35 -18.87 -6.34 68.80
N THR A 36 -18.48 -6.89 67.65
CA THR A 36 -19.45 -7.48 66.72
C THR A 36 -19.82 -8.83 67.29
N THR A 37 -20.98 -8.85 67.96
CA THR A 37 -21.74 -10.07 68.19
C THR A 37 -21.76 -10.89 66.91
N SER A 38 -21.35 -12.15 67.00
CA SER A 38 -21.47 -13.14 65.92
C SER A 38 -22.92 -13.18 65.44
N VAL A 39 -23.21 -12.45 64.37
CA VAL A 39 -24.43 -12.67 63.60
C VAL A 39 -24.30 -14.07 63.04
N ALA A 40 -25.05 -15.01 63.61
CA ALA A 40 -25.27 -16.29 63.01
C ALA A 40 -25.83 -16.05 61.61
N VAL A 41 -24.95 -16.12 60.60
CA VAL A 41 -25.35 -16.14 59.19
C VAL A 41 -26.16 -17.42 59.03
N ARG A 42 -27.48 -17.29 59.17
CA ARG A 42 -28.39 -18.33 58.73
C ARG A 42 -28.22 -18.38 57.21
N TYR A 43 -27.56 -19.42 56.73
CA TYR A 43 -27.66 -19.85 55.33
C TYR A 43 -29.13 -20.11 55.04
N ASN A 44 -29.88 -19.09 54.65
CA ASN A 44 -31.19 -19.25 54.06
C ASN A 44 -30.98 -19.62 52.57
N SER A 45 -30.37 -20.78 52.35
CA SER A 45 -30.40 -21.45 51.06
C SER A 45 -31.87 -21.67 50.74
N THR A 46 -32.31 -21.27 49.56
CA THR A 46 -33.49 -21.86 48.91
C THR A 46 -33.40 -23.36 49.17
N ARG A 47 -34.39 -23.95 49.85
CA ARG A 47 -34.38 -25.39 50.15
C ARG A 47 -34.53 -26.10 48.81
N VAL A 48 -33.39 -26.39 48.17
CA VAL A 48 -33.35 -27.28 47.02
C VAL A 48 -33.87 -28.62 47.50
N GLU A 49 -34.82 -29.19 46.74
CA GLU A 49 -35.37 -30.52 46.99
C GLU A 49 -34.24 -31.50 47.33
N PRO A 50 -34.35 -32.24 48.45
CA PRO A 50 -33.27 -33.13 48.91
C PRO A 50 -32.90 -34.17 47.84
N SER A 51 -33.85 -34.57 47.00
CA SER A 51 -33.64 -35.44 45.84
C SER A 51 -32.66 -34.84 44.83
N LYS A 52 -32.74 -33.54 44.54
CA LYS A 52 -31.88 -32.86 43.57
C LYS A 52 -30.44 -32.69 44.10
N LYS A 53 -30.28 -32.44 45.40
CA LYS A 53 -28.94 -32.40 46.01
C LYS A 53 -28.30 -33.79 46.07
N ALA A 54 -29.05 -34.82 46.46
CA ALA A 54 -28.57 -36.19 46.47
C ALA A 54 -28.13 -36.65 45.07
N ALA A 55 -28.90 -36.31 44.03
CA ALA A 55 -28.51 -36.56 42.64
C ALA A 55 -27.18 -35.88 42.29
N SER A 56 -26.99 -34.60 42.63
CA SER A 56 -25.73 -33.89 42.34
C SER A 56 -24.50 -34.51 43.02
N ILE A 57 -24.67 -35.11 44.21
CA ILE A 57 -23.59 -35.80 44.93
C ILE A 57 -23.26 -37.13 44.25
N ILE A 58 -24.27 -37.87 43.82
CA ILE A 58 -24.10 -39.12 43.06
C ILE A 58 -23.42 -38.83 41.72
N ASP A 59 -23.81 -37.75 41.06
CA ASP A 59 -23.27 -37.35 39.76
C ASP A 59 -21.82 -36.87 39.84
N ALA A 60 -21.43 -36.20 40.93
CA ALA A 60 -20.06 -35.73 41.15
C ALA A 60 -19.02 -36.85 41.37
N LEU A 61 -19.46 -38.09 41.64
CA LEU A 61 -18.56 -39.22 41.83
C LEU A 61 -18.01 -39.75 40.51
N PRO A 62 -16.74 -40.17 40.47
CA PRO A 62 -16.15 -40.78 39.28
C PRO A 62 -16.86 -42.11 38.95
N GLY A 63 -17.24 -42.30 37.69
CA GLY A 63 -17.88 -43.52 37.19
C GLY A 63 -19.05 -43.22 36.25
N ASN A 64 -19.19 -44.01 35.19
CA ASN A 64 -20.21 -43.82 34.14
C ASN A 64 -21.51 -44.62 34.38
N SER A 65 -21.57 -45.45 35.44
CA SER A 65 -22.71 -46.33 35.71
C SER A 65 -23.32 -46.05 37.08
N ILE A 66 -24.65 -46.05 37.18
CA ILE A 66 -25.40 -45.86 38.44
C ILE A 66 -24.99 -46.91 39.49
N LEU A 67 -24.78 -48.16 39.07
CA LEU A 67 -24.28 -49.23 39.93
C LEU A 67 -22.89 -48.92 40.49
N SER A 68 -22.00 -48.30 39.72
CA SER A 68 -20.66 -47.94 40.16
C SER A 68 -20.70 -46.75 41.13
N LYS A 69 -21.49 -45.71 40.83
CA LYS A 69 -21.65 -44.54 41.71
C LYS A 69 -22.26 -44.93 43.07
N THR A 70 -23.33 -45.73 43.05
CA THR A 70 -23.96 -46.26 44.27
C THR A 70 -23.07 -47.28 44.98
N GLY A 71 -22.35 -48.11 44.22
CA GLY A 71 -21.37 -49.06 44.73
C GLY A 71 -20.24 -48.38 45.50
N ILE A 72 -19.66 -47.31 44.98
CA ILE A 72 -18.59 -46.55 45.65
C ILE A 72 -19.10 -45.91 46.95
N LEU A 73 -20.27 -45.27 46.93
CA LEU A 73 -20.87 -44.69 48.15
C LEU A 73 -21.18 -45.75 49.20
N THR A 74 -21.81 -46.84 48.78
CA THR A 74 -22.19 -47.93 49.69
C THR A 74 -20.96 -48.63 50.24
N ALA A 75 -19.94 -48.87 49.41
CA ALA A 75 -18.68 -49.43 49.85
C ALA A 75 -17.94 -48.49 50.80
N GLY A 76 -17.84 -47.20 50.49
CA GLY A 76 -17.22 -46.20 51.36
C GLY A 76 -17.91 -46.08 52.71
N ALA A 77 -19.25 -46.08 52.72
CA ALA A 77 -20.05 -46.05 53.94
C ALA A 77 -19.94 -47.36 54.75
N ALA A 78 -19.90 -48.51 54.08
CA ALA A 78 -19.72 -49.80 54.75
C ALA A 78 -18.31 -49.91 55.35
N LEU A 79 -17.28 -49.47 54.62
CA LEU A 79 -15.90 -49.46 55.10
C LEU A 79 -15.73 -48.50 56.29
N SER A 80 -16.32 -47.31 56.26
CA SER A 80 -16.27 -46.40 57.40
C SER A 80 -17.02 -46.96 58.61
N ALA A 81 -18.18 -47.58 58.41
CA ALA A 81 -18.92 -48.25 59.47
C ALA A 81 -18.13 -49.42 60.08
N ILE A 82 -17.47 -50.24 59.26
CA ILE A 82 -16.60 -51.34 59.73
C ILE A 82 -15.38 -50.77 60.47
N ALA A 83 -14.77 -49.70 59.97
CA ALA A 83 -13.60 -49.08 60.61
C ALA A 83 -13.92 -48.54 62.00
N ILE A 84 -15.10 -47.94 62.17
CA ILE A 84 -15.60 -47.46 63.48
C ILE A 84 -15.99 -48.66 64.36
N SER A 85 -16.78 -49.59 63.83
CA SER A 85 -17.32 -50.72 64.60
C SER A 85 -16.23 -51.68 65.09
N LYS A 86 -15.11 -51.80 64.38
CA LYS A 86 -13.99 -52.66 64.76
C LYS A 86 -12.83 -51.91 65.40
N GLU A 87 -13.00 -50.61 65.69
CA GLU A 87 -11.95 -49.73 66.24
C GLU A 87 -10.64 -49.77 65.42
N ILE A 88 -10.73 -50.09 64.13
CA ILE A 88 -9.57 -50.08 63.22
C ILE A 88 -9.05 -48.63 63.08
N TYR A 89 -9.93 -47.65 63.27
CA TYR A 89 -9.56 -46.25 63.41
C TYR A 89 -9.81 -45.77 64.85
N VAL A 90 -8.71 -45.46 65.55
CA VAL A 90 -8.74 -44.90 66.91
C VAL A 90 -8.57 -43.38 66.83
N VAL A 91 -9.54 -42.65 67.39
CA VAL A 91 -9.48 -41.19 67.45
C VAL A 91 -8.43 -40.79 68.49
N ASN A 92 -7.26 -40.37 68.02
CA ASN A 92 -6.16 -39.87 68.83
C ASN A 92 -5.88 -38.37 68.56
N GLU A 93 -4.95 -37.75 69.29
CA GLU A 93 -4.54 -36.36 69.13
C GLU A 93 -4.16 -36.01 67.68
N GLU A 94 -3.49 -36.91 66.96
CA GLU A 94 -3.10 -36.73 65.55
C GLU A 94 -4.31 -36.56 64.60
N THR A 95 -5.48 -37.07 64.96
CA THR A 95 -6.70 -36.94 64.14
C THR A 95 -7.22 -35.50 64.13
N THR A 96 -6.98 -34.74 65.21
CA THR A 96 -7.29 -33.31 65.27
C THR A 96 -6.35 -32.52 64.35
N VAL A 97 -5.07 -32.89 64.31
CA VAL A 97 -4.08 -32.31 63.38
C VAL A 97 -4.44 -32.61 61.93
N LEU A 98 -4.83 -33.86 61.63
CA LEU A 98 -5.26 -34.27 60.30
C LEU A 98 -6.52 -33.51 59.85
N ALA A 99 -7.51 -33.35 60.73
CA ALA A 99 -8.72 -32.59 60.43
C ALA A 99 -8.42 -31.11 60.14
N ALA A 100 -7.54 -30.48 60.92
CA ALA A 100 -7.08 -29.11 60.67
C ALA A 100 -6.32 -28.99 59.34
N PHE A 101 -5.45 -29.95 59.02
CA PHE A 101 -4.71 -29.98 57.75
C PHE A 101 -5.64 -30.11 56.54
N ILE A 102 -6.62 -31.02 56.58
CA ILE A 102 -7.63 -31.14 55.52
C ILE A 102 -8.45 -29.86 55.40
N GLY A 103 -8.83 -29.23 56.52
CA GLY A 103 -9.53 -27.96 56.53
C GLY A 103 -8.74 -26.85 55.83
N ILE A 104 -7.45 -26.72 56.13
CA ILE A 104 -6.56 -25.74 55.48
C ILE A 104 -6.41 -26.06 53.98
N LEU A 105 -6.19 -27.32 53.61
CA LEU A 105 -6.09 -27.72 52.21
C LEU A 105 -7.37 -27.41 51.44
N ALA A 106 -8.55 -27.65 52.02
CA ALA A 106 -9.82 -27.32 51.38
C ALA A 106 -9.95 -25.81 51.11
N VAL A 107 -9.50 -24.97 52.04
CA VAL A 107 -9.48 -23.51 51.85
C VAL A 107 -8.47 -23.12 50.77
N ILE A 108 -7.27 -23.71 50.75
CA ILE A 108 -6.23 -23.44 49.74
C ILE A 108 -6.70 -23.84 48.35
N VAL A 109 -7.29 -25.02 48.19
CA VAL A 109 -7.80 -25.48 46.88
C VAL A 109 -8.94 -24.58 46.41
N LYS A 110 -9.87 -24.23 47.30
CA LYS A 110 -11.02 -23.38 46.96
C LYS A 110 -10.61 -21.93 46.63
N ALA A 111 -9.65 -21.37 47.36
CA ALA A 111 -9.19 -19.99 47.17
C ALA A 111 -8.10 -19.86 46.10
N GLY A 112 -7.24 -20.86 45.94
CA GLY A 112 -6.08 -20.85 45.05
C GLY A 112 -6.35 -21.37 43.64
N GLY A 113 -7.42 -22.15 43.42
CA GLY A 113 -7.72 -22.73 42.11
C GLY A 113 -7.96 -21.70 41.00
N GLY A 114 -8.71 -20.63 41.30
CA GLY A 114 -8.97 -19.53 40.36
C GLY A 114 -7.68 -18.83 39.89
N PRO A 115 -6.90 -18.20 40.80
CA PRO A 115 -5.69 -17.45 40.41
C PRO A 115 -4.61 -18.34 39.79
N TYR A 116 -4.51 -19.61 40.19
CA TYR A 116 -3.58 -20.55 39.57
C TYR A 116 -3.96 -20.85 38.11
N ASN A 117 -5.25 -21.06 37.82
CA ASN A 117 -5.73 -21.31 36.46
C ASN A 117 -5.49 -20.08 35.56
N GLU A 118 -5.76 -18.87 36.04
CA GLU A 118 -5.49 -17.64 35.29
C GLU A 118 -3.99 -17.45 35.01
N TRP A 119 -3.14 -17.75 35.99
CA TRP A 119 -1.69 -17.73 35.81
C TRP A 119 -1.21 -18.77 34.79
N ALA A 120 -1.74 -19.99 34.88
CA ALA A 120 -1.41 -21.09 33.97
C ALA A 120 -1.83 -20.78 32.54
N GLU A 121 -3.07 -20.32 32.33
CA GLU A 121 -3.58 -19.92 31.01
C GLU A 121 -2.78 -18.74 30.44
N GLY A 122 -2.45 -17.74 31.26
CA GLY A 122 -1.60 -16.62 30.84
C GLY A 122 -0.18 -17.04 30.46
N HIS A 123 0.38 -18.07 31.10
CA HIS A 123 1.68 -18.63 30.71
C HIS A 123 1.59 -19.38 29.38
N ILE A 124 0.58 -20.24 29.22
CA ILE A 124 0.33 -21.01 27.99
C ILE A 124 0.07 -20.07 26.81
N GLY A 125 -0.77 -19.04 27.01
CA GLY A 125 -1.07 -18.02 26.00
C GLY A 125 0.18 -17.29 25.52
N ARG A 126 1.03 -16.82 26.44
CA ARG A 126 2.30 -16.16 26.07
C ARG A 126 3.22 -17.06 25.25
N MET A 127 3.33 -18.35 25.61
CA MET A 127 4.16 -19.28 24.85
C MET A 127 3.59 -19.55 23.47
N ARG A 128 2.27 -19.71 23.37
CA ARG A 128 1.57 -19.88 22.09
C ARG A 128 1.76 -18.65 21.18
N ASP A 129 1.60 -17.45 21.73
CA ASP A 129 1.74 -16.19 20.99
C ASP A 129 3.17 -15.98 20.53
N LEU A 130 4.17 -16.27 21.38
CA LEU A 130 5.58 -16.20 21.00
C LEU A 130 5.91 -17.17 19.86
N LEU A 131 5.42 -18.41 19.92
CA LEU A 131 5.64 -19.40 18.86
C LEU A 131 4.95 -19.00 17.54
N ASN A 132 3.74 -18.44 17.62
CA ASN A 132 3.02 -17.99 16.43
C ASN A 132 3.67 -16.74 15.81
N SER A 133 4.09 -15.77 16.64
CA SER A 133 4.85 -14.60 16.18
C SER A 133 6.16 -15.01 15.53
N ALA A 134 6.95 -15.87 16.17
CA ALA A 134 8.22 -16.33 15.63
C ALA A 134 8.07 -17.04 14.27
N ARG A 135 6.98 -17.80 14.08
CA ARG A 135 6.67 -18.40 12.78
C ARG A 135 6.33 -17.33 11.73
N ALA A 136 5.48 -16.37 12.08
CA ALA A 136 5.11 -15.28 11.19
C ALA A 136 6.34 -14.43 10.80
N ASP A 137 7.15 -14.04 11.77
CA ASP A 137 8.37 -13.25 11.58
C ASP A 137 9.38 -14.00 10.72
N HIS A 138 9.56 -15.31 10.93
CA HIS A 138 10.44 -16.12 10.10
C HIS A 138 9.92 -16.23 8.65
N THR A 139 8.62 -16.43 8.45
CA THR A 139 8.04 -16.44 7.09
C THR A 139 8.17 -15.11 6.40
N ALA A 140 7.98 -14.00 7.10
CA ALA A 140 8.15 -12.64 6.56
C ALA A 140 9.62 -12.37 6.19
N ALA A 141 10.56 -12.75 7.05
CA ALA A 141 11.99 -12.59 6.78
C ALA A 141 12.47 -13.43 5.59
N VAL A 142 11.94 -14.65 5.43
CA VAL A 142 12.21 -15.49 4.26
C VAL A 142 11.61 -14.86 2.99
N GLN A 143 10.38 -14.35 3.06
CA GLN A 143 9.75 -13.68 1.92
C GLN A 143 10.55 -12.45 1.49
N GLN A 144 10.97 -11.60 2.43
CA GLN A 144 11.79 -10.42 2.14
C GLN A 144 13.11 -10.80 1.45
N ARG A 145 13.73 -11.92 1.85
CA ARG A 145 14.95 -12.43 1.20
C ARG A 145 14.67 -12.95 -0.21
N ILE A 146 13.54 -13.60 -0.42
CA ILE A 146 13.11 -14.06 -1.76
C ILE A 146 12.90 -12.85 -2.67
N ASP A 147 12.21 -11.81 -2.20
CA ASP A 147 11.93 -10.60 -2.97
C ASP A 147 13.24 -9.89 -3.36
N SER A 148 14.17 -9.74 -2.41
CA SER A 148 15.50 -9.15 -2.69
C SER A 148 16.32 -9.96 -3.71
N VAL A 149 16.29 -11.29 -3.63
CA VAL A 149 16.96 -12.16 -4.61
C VAL A 149 16.25 -12.14 -5.98
N SER A 150 14.93 -11.98 -6.00
CA SER A 150 14.13 -11.86 -7.21
C SER A 150 14.51 -10.59 -7.99
N GLU A 151 14.69 -9.45 -7.31
CA GLU A 151 15.18 -8.21 -7.93
C GLU A 151 16.57 -8.39 -8.55
N MET A 152 17.47 -9.13 -7.89
CA MET A 152 18.81 -9.41 -8.41
C MET A 152 18.80 -10.30 -9.67
N LYS A 153 17.76 -11.10 -9.89
CA LYS A 153 17.62 -11.97 -11.07
C LYS A 153 17.49 -11.15 -12.37
N ASP A 154 16.86 -9.98 -12.31
CA ASP A 154 16.58 -9.16 -13.49
C ASP A 154 17.78 -8.27 -13.93
N VAL A 155 18.75 -8.07 -13.05
CA VAL A 155 19.92 -7.20 -13.32
C VAL A 155 20.72 -7.67 -14.55
N VAL A 156 20.80 -8.98 -14.77
CA VAL A 156 21.49 -9.54 -15.96
C VAL A 156 20.75 -9.18 -17.25
N GLY A 157 19.40 -9.18 -17.23
CA GLY A 157 18.57 -8.78 -18.36
C GLY A 157 18.72 -7.29 -18.66
N ILE A 158 18.60 -6.45 -17.63
CA ILE A 158 18.78 -5.00 -17.72
C ILE A 158 20.16 -4.64 -18.27
N THR A 159 21.22 -5.30 -17.78
CA THR A 159 22.59 -5.03 -18.25
C THR A 159 22.76 -5.36 -19.73
N LYS A 160 22.23 -6.50 -20.20
CA LYS A 160 22.25 -6.84 -21.63
C LYS A 160 21.45 -5.85 -22.47
N SER A 161 20.29 -5.42 -21.97
CA SER A 161 19.47 -4.39 -22.62
C SER A 161 20.21 -3.06 -22.72
N LEU A 162 20.95 -2.65 -21.69
CA LEU A 162 21.74 -1.41 -21.72
C LEU A 162 22.83 -1.44 -22.81
N PHE A 163 23.51 -2.58 -22.98
CA PHE A 163 24.49 -2.75 -24.06
C PHE A 163 23.83 -2.83 -25.44
N ALA A 164 22.67 -3.47 -25.56
CA ALA A 164 21.90 -3.50 -26.80
C ALA A 164 21.48 -2.10 -27.22
N ILE A 165 20.91 -1.31 -26.29
CA ILE A 165 20.53 0.09 -26.52
C ILE A 165 21.74 0.92 -26.93
N SER A 166 22.88 0.76 -26.28
CA SER A 166 24.10 1.48 -26.65
C SER A 166 24.55 1.15 -28.08
N LYS A 167 24.43 -0.11 -28.52
CA LYS A 167 24.79 -0.52 -29.87
C LYS A 167 23.79 -0.02 -30.91
N GLU A 168 22.50 -0.16 -30.63
CA GLU A 168 21.42 0.32 -31.49
C GLU A 168 21.49 1.85 -31.67
N THR A 169 21.81 2.59 -30.61
CA THR A 169 21.98 4.04 -30.67
C THR A 169 23.12 4.42 -31.63
N ALA A 170 24.28 3.77 -31.51
CA ALA A 170 25.40 4.04 -32.41
C ALA A 170 25.08 3.69 -33.88
N GLU A 171 24.36 2.59 -34.13
CA GLU A 171 23.93 2.22 -35.48
C GLU A 171 22.92 3.21 -36.07
N LEU A 172 21.98 3.70 -35.25
CA LEU A 172 20.99 4.70 -35.68
C LEU A 172 21.63 6.07 -35.93
N GLU A 173 22.59 6.49 -35.09
CA GLU A 173 23.35 7.72 -35.29
C GLU A 173 24.15 7.68 -36.60
N ALA A 174 24.80 6.55 -36.90
CA ALA A 174 25.55 6.38 -38.14
C ALA A 174 24.62 6.47 -39.39
N LYS A 175 23.47 5.78 -39.35
CA LYS A 175 22.47 5.84 -40.43
C LYS A 175 21.87 7.23 -40.59
N ALA A 176 21.59 7.92 -39.48
CA ALA A 176 21.09 9.29 -39.50
C ALA A 176 22.11 10.24 -40.15
N PHE A 177 23.40 10.08 -39.81
CA PHE A 177 24.46 10.89 -40.39
C PHE A 177 24.62 10.66 -41.90
N GLU A 178 24.59 9.41 -42.35
CA GLU A 178 24.64 9.08 -43.77
C GLU A 178 23.46 9.68 -44.55
N LEU A 179 22.24 9.53 -44.02
CA LEU A 179 21.04 10.10 -44.63
C LEU A 179 21.12 11.63 -44.66
N GLN A 180 21.61 12.26 -43.60
CA GLN A 180 21.80 13.70 -43.53
C GLN A 180 22.82 14.19 -44.58
N GLN A 181 23.92 13.48 -44.78
CA GLN A 181 24.90 13.79 -45.84
C GLN A 181 24.28 13.68 -47.24
N ARG A 182 23.51 12.61 -47.51
CA ARG A 182 22.82 12.42 -48.79
C ARG A 182 21.80 13.54 -49.06
N VAL A 183 21.03 13.93 -48.05
CA VAL A 183 20.05 15.03 -48.16
C VAL A 183 20.74 16.38 -48.35
N ALA A 184 21.83 16.64 -47.61
CA ALA A 184 22.61 17.87 -47.78
C ALA A 184 23.13 18.00 -49.21
N PHE A 185 23.78 16.95 -49.73
CA PHE A 185 24.26 16.91 -51.11
C PHE A 185 23.13 17.09 -52.14
N ALA A 186 22.01 16.39 -51.97
CA ALA A 186 20.85 16.55 -52.86
C ALA A 186 20.27 17.98 -52.82
N THR A 187 20.29 18.63 -51.66
CA THR A 187 19.81 20.01 -51.49
C THR A 187 20.74 21.02 -52.14
N GLU A 188 22.06 20.83 -52.03
CA GLU A 188 23.06 21.63 -52.74
C GLU A 188 22.91 21.51 -54.26
N ALA A 189 22.82 20.27 -54.77
CA ALA A 189 22.63 20.01 -56.19
C ALA A 189 21.33 20.63 -56.72
N LYS A 190 20.22 20.52 -55.97
CA LYS A 190 18.96 21.17 -56.29
C LYS A 190 19.10 22.69 -56.31
N THR A 191 19.78 23.28 -55.33
CA THR A 191 19.99 24.73 -55.24
C THR A 191 20.76 25.25 -56.46
N VAL A 192 21.79 24.52 -56.89
CA VAL A 192 22.52 24.83 -58.12
C VAL A 192 21.58 24.77 -59.32
N LEU A 193 20.82 23.68 -59.49
CA LEU A 193 19.89 23.54 -60.62
C LEU A 193 18.81 24.63 -60.64
N ASP A 194 18.21 24.95 -59.49
CA ASP A 194 17.22 26.03 -59.35
C ASP A 194 17.83 27.39 -59.72
N SER A 195 19.11 27.62 -59.41
CA SER A 195 19.82 28.84 -59.81
C SER A 195 20.00 28.94 -61.33
N TRP A 196 20.30 27.81 -62.00
CA TRP A 196 20.39 27.74 -63.47
C TRP A 196 19.03 27.99 -64.12
N VAL A 197 17.97 27.35 -63.63
CA VAL A 197 16.60 27.55 -64.14
C VAL A 197 16.17 29.01 -63.97
N ARG A 198 16.46 29.62 -62.82
CA ARG A 198 16.16 31.04 -62.57
C ARG A 198 16.97 31.96 -63.49
N TYR A 199 18.24 31.65 -63.73
CA TYR A 199 19.07 32.38 -64.68
C TYR A 199 18.49 32.29 -66.10
N GLU A 200 18.14 31.11 -66.56
CA GLU A 200 17.58 30.87 -67.89
C GLU A 200 16.22 31.58 -68.08
N ALA A 201 15.32 31.47 -67.10
CA ALA A 201 14.06 32.19 -67.12
C ALA A 201 14.27 33.72 -67.18
N GLY A 202 15.27 34.24 -66.44
CA GLY A 202 15.65 35.65 -66.48
C GLY A 202 16.29 36.09 -67.80
N VAL A 203 17.02 35.21 -68.49
CA VAL A 203 17.52 35.47 -69.85
C VAL A 203 16.37 35.49 -70.85
N ARG A 204 15.51 34.46 -70.87
CA ARG A 204 14.33 34.40 -71.74
C ARG A 204 13.42 35.61 -71.58
N GLN A 205 13.18 36.06 -70.35
CA GLN A 205 12.36 37.26 -70.10
C GLN A 205 13.02 38.55 -70.60
N ARG A 206 14.35 38.66 -70.49
CA ARG A 206 15.10 39.82 -71.02
C ARG A 206 15.08 39.85 -72.54
N GLU A 207 15.32 38.72 -73.19
CA GLU A 207 15.25 38.58 -74.65
C GLU A 207 13.84 38.89 -75.17
N GLN A 208 12.79 38.37 -74.53
CA GLN A 208 11.41 38.69 -74.90
C GLN A 208 11.11 40.18 -74.75
N LYS A 209 11.61 40.83 -73.70
CA LYS A 209 11.46 42.27 -73.50
C LYS A 209 12.21 43.08 -74.56
N GLU A 210 13.46 42.74 -74.87
CA GLU A 210 14.26 43.40 -75.90
C GLU A 210 13.65 43.21 -77.29
N LEU A 211 13.18 42.00 -77.62
CA LEU A 211 12.46 41.72 -78.86
C LEU A 211 11.16 42.53 -78.94
N ALA A 212 10.35 42.58 -77.87
CA ALA A 212 9.14 43.38 -77.83
C ALA A 212 9.42 44.88 -78.02
N GLU A 213 10.41 45.43 -77.32
CA GLU A 213 10.84 46.83 -77.48
C GLU A 213 11.32 47.11 -78.92
N SER A 214 12.09 46.21 -79.52
CA SER A 214 12.58 46.35 -80.89
C SER A 214 11.45 46.28 -81.94
N VAL A 215 10.46 45.41 -81.74
CA VAL A 215 9.29 45.26 -82.62
C VAL A 215 8.37 46.48 -82.48
N ILE A 216 8.09 46.93 -81.26
CA ILE A 216 7.31 48.16 -81.01
C ILE A 216 8.01 49.36 -81.68
N ALA A 217 9.32 49.52 -81.51
CA ALA A 217 10.08 50.59 -82.14
C ALA A 217 10.07 50.53 -83.67
N LYS A 218 10.15 49.32 -84.26
CA LYS A 218 10.04 49.12 -85.72
C LYS A 218 8.64 49.49 -86.23
N ILE A 219 7.59 48.99 -85.59
CA ILE A 219 6.19 49.30 -85.95
C ILE A 219 5.94 50.80 -85.87
N GLN A 220 6.42 51.47 -84.82
CA GLN A 220 6.23 52.91 -84.65
C GLN A 220 6.96 53.73 -85.72
N LYS A 221 8.13 53.27 -86.19
CA LYS A 221 8.82 53.84 -87.36
C LYS A 221 8.07 53.58 -88.67
N GLU A 222 7.53 52.38 -88.88
CA GLU A 222 6.79 52.02 -90.09
C GLU A 222 5.45 52.77 -90.21
N ILE A 223 4.73 52.99 -89.10
CA ILE A 223 3.50 53.80 -89.08
C ILE A 223 3.75 55.26 -89.45
N THR A 224 4.96 55.79 -89.19
CA THR A 224 5.34 57.16 -89.57
C THR A 224 5.70 57.27 -91.07
N ASN A 225 5.85 56.15 -91.77
CA ASN A 225 6.23 56.12 -93.18
C ASN A 225 5.01 56.43 -94.08
N PRO A 226 5.08 57.40 -95.01
CA PRO A 226 3.91 57.88 -95.76
C PRO A 226 3.30 56.82 -96.69
N LYS A 227 4.11 55.86 -97.19
CA LYS A 227 3.61 54.75 -98.03
C LYS A 227 2.68 53.80 -97.26
N VAL A 228 3.02 53.50 -96.00
CA VAL A 228 2.22 52.60 -95.15
C VAL A 228 0.95 53.32 -94.71
N GLN A 229 1.01 54.62 -94.39
CA GLN A 229 -0.18 55.42 -94.08
C GLN A 229 -1.19 55.44 -95.23
N GLN A 230 -0.73 55.59 -96.47
CA GLN A 230 -1.59 55.53 -97.64
C GLN A 230 -2.23 54.15 -97.83
N GLN A 231 -1.46 53.07 -97.62
CA GLN A 231 -2.00 51.70 -97.68
C GLN A 231 -3.02 51.42 -96.58
N ILE A 232 -2.78 51.88 -95.34
CA ILE A 232 -3.74 51.76 -94.23
C ILE A 232 -5.03 52.55 -94.54
N LEU A 233 -4.92 53.77 -95.08
CA LEU A 233 -6.07 54.56 -95.50
C LEU A 233 -6.88 53.86 -96.59
N GLN A 234 -6.21 53.32 -97.62
CA GLN A 234 -6.88 52.55 -98.68
C GLN A 234 -7.57 51.29 -98.14
N GLN A 235 -6.91 50.55 -97.25
CA GLN A 235 -7.50 49.37 -96.61
C GLN A 235 -8.69 49.74 -95.71
N SER A 236 -8.59 50.84 -94.96
CA SER A 236 -9.67 51.35 -94.11
C SER A 236 -10.89 51.77 -94.96
N ILE A 237 -10.67 52.40 -96.11
CA ILE A 237 -11.74 52.71 -97.07
C ILE A 237 -12.38 51.42 -97.59
N ALA A 238 -11.59 50.43 -98.02
CA ALA A 238 -12.09 49.14 -98.50
C ALA A 238 -12.88 48.34 -97.43
N ASP A 239 -12.47 48.40 -96.17
CA ASP A 239 -13.17 47.74 -95.06
C ASP A 239 -14.48 48.46 -94.70
N VAL A 240 -14.52 49.79 -94.79
CA VAL A 240 -15.76 50.56 -94.66
C VAL A 240 -16.71 50.26 -95.82
N GLU A 241 -16.23 50.21 -97.06
CA GLU A 241 -17.02 49.81 -98.23
C GLU A 241 -17.59 48.39 -98.08
N ARG A 242 -16.82 47.44 -97.54
CA ARG A 242 -17.31 46.08 -97.22
C ARG A 242 -18.34 46.04 -96.10
N LEU A 243 -18.20 46.86 -95.07
CA LEU A 243 -19.19 46.96 -93.98
C LEU A 243 -20.50 47.57 -94.50
N ILE A 244 -20.42 48.58 -95.37
CA ILE A 244 -21.59 49.19 -96.02
C ILE A 244 -22.24 48.20 -96.99
N ALA A 245 -21.49 47.36 -97.69
CA ALA A 245 -22.03 46.32 -98.56
C ALA A 245 -22.63 45.11 -97.81
N LYS A 246 -22.35 44.97 -96.50
CA LYS A 246 -22.93 43.95 -95.62
C LYS A 246 -24.05 44.47 -94.71
N ALA A 247 -24.20 45.78 -94.59
CA ALA A 247 -25.30 46.47 -93.92
C ALA A 247 -26.45 46.72 -94.89
#